data_AF-J9AS15-F1
#
_entry.id   AF-J9AS15-F1
#
_cell.length_a   1.000
_cell.length_b   1.000
_cell.length_c   1.000
_cell.angle_alpha   90.00
_cell.angle_beta   90.00
_cell.angle_gamma   90.00
#
_symmetry.space_group_name_H-M   'P 1'
#
loop_
_entity.id
_entity.type
_entity.pdbx_description
1 polymer ?
#
loop_
_entity_poly.entity_id
_entity_poly.type
_entity_poly.pdbx_seq_one_letter_code
_entity_poly.pdbx_strand_id
1 'polypeptide(L)'
;MSYQQMSNKCNREVAIYPYSLLKFLVGVKTSSNKRPVADLLVSRTDFISEVYSVLEGHDFARLCYLGPFFEYSTAPADNGSLSVYMPFFDCSQLPEDEQKPMLYNVYQNDLTLVRRHLHQILHQLLANTSSRNRTLDFITRVLSVNIKRRQMNPDHSKLSSDGFMLNFFDVMLSLVEKVTFDKVNTYYMFHPKCRIDFSSETRLKLDLEQTKAFTEMIDTNFEIKFPTECFFLTVQAQHLSISAAIGQLKYLKRNLHEIELGLTELKVQLRRLFALQVREKAMIEAKLERANIFRTRLIRSIMCLEAALYDPVFLHRALEFCSRQLTFLINIINPNFINDGLLPPVAPDLFGVMPEFFLENSLDFIVFLLKNNPVILLESRLDLPEQLLVFICSTHYFNNKFLAAK
;
A
#
# COMPACT_ATOMS: atom_id res chain seq x y z
N MET A 1 9.91 -22.53 -7.24
CA MET A 1 8.63 -23.03 -6.70
C MET A 1 7.55 -22.70 -7.72
N SER A 2 6.76 -23.68 -8.17
CA SER A 2 5.54 -23.38 -8.94
C SER A 2 4.68 -22.45 -8.07
N TYR A 3 4.33 -21.28 -8.59
CA TYR A 3 3.63 -20.22 -7.86
C TYR A 3 2.28 -20.74 -7.35
N GLN A 4 2.22 -21.19 -6.09
CA GLN A 4 0.95 -21.47 -5.42
C GLN A 4 0.28 -20.13 -5.12
N GLN A 5 -0.46 -19.63 -6.11
CA GLN A 5 -1.22 -18.40 -6.04
C GLN A 5 -2.66 -18.69 -5.59
N MET A 6 -3.30 -17.73 -4.92
CA MET A 6 -4.74 -17.74 -4.63
C MET A 6 -5.64 -17.90 -5.89
N SER A 7 -5.07 -17.73 -7.08
CA SER A 7 -5.73 -17.92 -8.38
C SER A 7 -6.38 -19.28 -8.55
N ASN A 8 -5.85 -20.33 -7.93
CA ASN A 8 -6.42 -21.66 -7.99
C ASN A 8 -7.41 -21.88 -6.85
N LYS A 9 -8.69 -21.57 -7.09
CA LYS A 9 -9.77 -21.75 -6.10
C LYS A 9 -9.83 -23.15 -5.48
N CYS A 10 -9.35 -24.18 -6.18
CA CYS A 10 -9.39 -25.57 -5.73
C CYS A 10 -8.24 -25.95 -4.79
N ASN A 11 -7.15 -25.17 -4.73
CA ASN A 11 -5.93 -25.50 -3.97
C ASN A 11 -5.58 -24.43 -2.93
N ARG A 12 -6.55 -23.64 -2.46
CA ARG A 12 -6.31 -22.51 -1.55
C ARG A 12 -5.71 -22.91 -0.20
N GLU A 13 -6.19 -24.02 0.36
CA GLU A 13 -5.65 -24.57 1.61
C GLU A 13 -4.17 -24.93 1.46
N VAL A 14 -3.81 -25.49 0.30
CA VAL A 14 -2.42 -25.86 -0.01
C VAL A 14 -1.52 -24.63 -0.09
N ALA A 15 -2.04 -23.55 -0.67
CA ALA A 15 -1.32 -22.31 -0.88
C ALA A 15 -1.00 -21.57 0.46
N ILE A 16 -1.71 -21.87 1.55
CA ILE A 16 -1.43 -21.34 2.90
C ILE A 16 -0.29 -22.10 3.61
N TYR A 17 -0.01 -23.36 3.25
CA TYR A 17 0.99 -24.16 3.96
C TYR A 17 2.39 -23.51 4.01
N PRO A 18 2.93 -22.91 2.93
CA PRO A 18 4.22 -22.22 2.99
C PRO A 18 4.27 -21.11 4.05
N TYR A 19 3.17 -20.38 4.27
CA TYR A 19 3.08 -19.34 5.30
C TYR A 19 3.14 -19.92 6.70
N SER A 20 2.31 -20.93 6.94
CA SER A 20 2.24 -21.62 8.22
C SER A 20 3.58 -22.25 8.58
N LEU A 21 4.23 -22.90 7.62
CA LEU A 21 5.53 -23.51 7.79
C LEU A 21 6.62 -22.47 8.06
N LEU A 22 6.70 -21.40 7.25
CA LEU A 22 7.70 -20.35 7.45
C LEU A 22 7.52 -19.67 8.81
N LYS A 23 6.29 -19.33 9.18
CA LYS A 23 5.92 -18.79 10.50
C LYS A 23 6.35 -19.71 11.63
N PHE A 24 6.14 -21.01 11.49
CA PHE A 24 6.56 -21.98 12.49
C PHE A 24 8.09 -22.01 12.60
N LEU A 25 8.78 -22.13 11.47
CA LEU A 25 10.24 -22.25 11.39
C LEU A 25 10.97 -21.04 11.97
N VAL A 26 10.61 -19.81 11.57
CA VAL A 26 11.20 -18.58 12.13
C VAL A 26 10.79 -18.32 13.58
N GLY A 27 9.78 -19.05 14.05
CA GLY A 27 9.30 -19.05 15.42
C GLY A 27 10.10 -19.95 16.36
N VAL A 28 10.87 -20.91 15.82
CA VAL A 28 11.64 -21.88 16.61
C VAL A 28 12.71 -21.17 17.44
N LYS A 29 12.72 -21.48 18.73
CA LYS A 29 13.67 -20.97 19.71
C LYS A 29 14.48 -22.11 20.31
N THR A 30 15.77 -21.88 20.51
CA THR A 30 16.61 -22.77 21.32
C THR A 30 16.38 -22.51 22.82
N SER A 31 16.90 -23.40 23.67
CA SER A 31 16.92 -23.21 25.13
C SER A 31 17.60 -21.90 25.56
N SER A 32 18.55 -21.40 24.75
CA SER A 32 19.22 -20.11 24.94
C SER A 32 18.46 -18.92 24.33
N ASN A 33 17.18 -19.06 23.98
CA ASN A 33 16.32 -18.06 23.33
C ASN A 33 16.88 -17.50 22.00
N LYS A 34 17.78 -18.23 21.32
CA LYS A 34 18.24 -17.90 19.96
C LYS A 34 17.23 -18.40 18.93
N ARG A 35 17.15 -17.75 17.77
CA ARG A 35 16.26 -18.13 16.66
C ARG A 35 17.07 -18.52 15.43
N PRO A 36 17.70 -19.70 15.40
CA PRO A 36 18.67 -20.07 14.38
C PRO A 36 18.08 -20.04 12.96
N VAL A 37 16.80 -20.38 12.80
CA VAL A 37 16.16 -20.35 11.47
C VAL A 37 15.83 -18.92 11.03
N ALA A 38 15.45 -18.04 11.96
CA ALA A 38 15.28 -16.62 11.65
C ALA A 38 16.62 -15.98 11.25
N ASP A 39 17.68 -16.30 12.00
CA ASP A 39 19.04 -15.84 11.71
C ASP A 39 19.53 -16.34 10.34
N LEU A 40 19.35 -17.64 10.08
CA LEU A 40 19.68 -18.25 8.79
C LEU A 40 18.89 -17.58 7.66
N LEU A 41 17.59 -17.38 7.83
CA LEU A 41 16.73 -16.79 6.82
C LEU A 41 17.24 -15.40 6.39
N VAL A 42 17.48 -14.51 7.35
CA VAL A 42 17.91 -13.13 7.02
C VAL A 42 19.36 -13.05 6.52
N SER A 43 20.17 -14.08 6.79
CA SER A 43 21.55 -14.19 6.29
C SER A 43 21.63 -14.60 4.82
N ARG A 44 20.53 -15.12 4.24
CA ARG A 44 20.52 -15.52 2.83
C ARG A 44 20.71 -14.31 1.93
N THR A 45 21.43 -14.51 0.83
CA THR A 45 21.66 -13.47 -0.19
C THR A 45 20.37 -13.03 -0.87
N ASP A 46 19.40 -13.93 -1.01
CA ASP A 46 18.09 -13.65 -1.60
C ASP A 46 17.08 -13.08 -0.59
N PHE A 47 17.42 -12.90 0.69
CA PHE A 47 16.51 -12.25 1.64
C PHE A 47 16.21 -10.81 1.23
N ILE A 48 17.26 -10.09 0.82
CA ILE A 48 17.19 -8.78 0.17
C ILE A 48 18.00 -8.89 -1.10
N SER A 49 17.32 -9.10 -2.23
CA SER A 49 17.98 -9.24 -3.51
C SER A 49 18.49 -7.89 -4.02
N GLU A 50 19.73 -7.88 -4.48
CA GLU A 50 20.31 -6.75 -5.18
C GLU A 50 19.75 -6.72 -6.60
N VAL A 51 19.02 -5.65 -6.91
CA VAL A 51 18.37 -5.45 -8.20
C VAL A 51 18.72 -4.04 -8.64
N TYR A 52 19.35 -3.92 -9.80
CA TYR A 52 19.77 -2.63 -10.39
C TYR A 52 19.22 -2.45 -11.81
N SER A 53 18.10 -3.13 -12.11
CA SER A 53 17.45 -3.08 -13.42
C SER A 53 16.50 -1.90 -13.53
N VAL A 54 16.06 -1.60 -14.76
CA VAL A 54 14.98 -0.64 -15.03
C VAL A 54 13.64 -1.10 -14.40
N LEU A 55 13.50 -2.40 -14.10
CA LEU A 55 12.33 -3.04 -13.50
C LEU A 55 12.51 -3.27 -11.99
N GLU A 56 13.23 -2.37 -11.31
CA GLU A 56 13.75 -2.60 -9.95
C GLU A 56 12.71 -3.12 -8.96
N GLY A 57 11.54 -2.47 -8.85
CA GLY A 57 10.48 -2.88 -7.93
C GLY A 57 9.79 -4.19 -8.33
N HIS A 58 9.62 -4.41 -9.63
CA HIS A 58 9.04 -5.63 -10.18
C HIS A 58 9.96 -6.84 -9.92
N ASP A 59 11.24 -6.71 -10.26
CA ASP A 59 12.22 -7.79 -10.11
C ASP A 59 12.50 -8.07 -8.63
N PHE A 60 12.56 -7.02 -7.79
CA PHE A 60 12.72 -7.19 -6.34
C PHE A 60 11.59 -8.01 -5.72
N ALA A 61 10.33 -7.70 -6.03
CA ALA A 61 9.17 -8.45 -5.53
C ALA A 61 9.17 -9.93 -5.94
N ARG A 62 9.85 -10.30 -7.04
CA ARG A 62 9.95 -11.69 -7.50
C ARG A 62 11.16 -12.42 -6.97
N LEU A 63 12.27 -11.71 -6.81
CA LEU A 63 13.58 -12.30 -6.51
C LEU A 63 13.89 -12.31 -5.03
N CYS A 64 13.33 -11.40 -4.23
CA CYS A 64 13.53 -11.44 -2.78
C CYS A 64 12.73 -12.59 -2.15
N TYR A 65 13.25 -13.17 -1.07
CA TYR A 65 12.71 -14.38 -0.46
C TYR A 65 11.25 -14.22 -0.02
N LEU A 66 10.94 -13.11 0.65
CA LEU A 66 9.57 -12.81 1.12
C LEU A 66 8.68 -12.24 0.01
N GLY A 67 9.26 -11.92 -1.15
CA GLY A 67 8.55 -11.32 -2.29
C GLY A 67 7.32 -12.10 -2.74
N PRO A 68 7.49 -13.39 -3.10
CA PRO A 68 6.38 -14.28 -3.44
C PRO A 68 5.32 -14.44 -2.33
N PHE A 69 5.70 -14.22 -1.06
CA PHE A 69 4.75 -14.28 0.04
C PHE A 69 3.84 -13.04 0.11
N PHE A 70 4.37 -11.87 -0.23
CA PHE A 70 3.57 -10.64 -0.31
C PHE A 70 2.75 -10.54 -1.61
N GLU A 71 3.21 -11.17 -2.71
CA GLU A 71 2.46 -11.25 -3.98
C GLU A 71 1.29 -12.24 -3.98
N TYR A 72 1.06 -12.92 -2.86
CA TYR A 72 0.07 -14.01 -2.77
C TYR A 72 -1.37 -13.60 -2.98
N SER A 73 -1.62 -12.31 -3.09
CA SER A 73 -2.93 -11.79 -3.39
C SER A 73 -2.88 -10.88 -4.60
N THR A 74 -3.68 -11.22 -5.59
CA THR A 74 -3.88 -10.60 -6.89
C THR A 74 -3.72 -9.07 -6.97
N ALA A 75 -3.02 -8.63 -8.01
CA ALA A 75 -3.46 -7.73 -9.08
C ALA A 75 -2.43 -7.92 -10.23
N PRO A 76 -2.78 -7.72 -11.52
CA PRO A 76 -1.81 -7.95 -12.60
C PRO A 76 -0.59 -7.06 -12.40
N ALA A 77 0.61 -7.64 -12.44
CA ALA A 77 1.76 -6.87 -12.86
C ALA A 77 1.50 -6.45 -14.32
N ASP A 78 1.55 -5.16 -14.60
CA ASP A 78 1.21 -4.53 -15.89
C ASP A 78 2.28 -4.80 -16.96
N ASN A 79 2.71 -6.06 -17.10
CA ASN A 79 3.75 -6.46 -18.04
C ASN A 79 3.18 -7.03 -19.35
N GLY A 80 1.92 -6.71 -19.67
CA GLY A 80 1.21 -7.26 -20.83
C GLY A 80 0.85 -8.75 -20.72
N SER A 81 1.27 -9.44 -19.65
CA SER A 81 0.99 -10.84 -19.39
C SER A 81 -0.12 -10.99 -18.35
N LEU A 82 -1.31 -10.45 -18.66
CA LEU A 82 -2.57 -10.78 -17.97
C LEU A 82 -2.94 -12.29 -18.05
N SER A 83 -2.08 -13.13 -18.67
CA SER A 83 -2.28 -14.55 -18.95
C SER A 83 -1.85 -15.50 -17.84
N VAL A 84 -1.08 -15.07 -16.83
CA VAL A 84 -0.52 -15.98 -15.79
C VAL A 84 -1.44 -16.13 -14.57
N TYR A 85 -2.50 -15.34 -14.47
CA TYR A 85 -3.37 -15.33 -13.30
C TYR A 85 -4.75 -15.86 -13.68
N MET A 86 -4.99 -17.14 -13.39
CA MET A 86 -6.35 -17.68 -13.39
C MET A 86 -7.14 -16.95 -12.29
N PRO A 87 -8.34 -16.43 -12.56
CA PRO A 87 -8.93 -15.45 -11.67
C PRO A 87 -9.69 -16.16 -10.55
N PHE A 88 -9.44 -15.71 -9.33
CA PHE A 88 -10.31 -16.04 -8.19
C PHE A 88 -11.79 -15.75 -8.52
N PHE A 89 -12.04 -14.68 -9.27
CA PHE A 89 -13.35 -14.30 -9.79
C PHE A 89 -13.59 -14.86 -11.19
N ASP A 90 -14.49 -15.84 -11.32
CA ASP A 90 -14.91 -16.33 -12.64
C ASP A 90 -16.10 -15.52 -13.16
N CYS A 91 -15.87 -14.23 -13.40
CA CYS A 91 -16.90 -13.30 -13.85
C CYS A 91 -16.51 -12.69 -15.20
N SER A 92 -17.51 -12.51 -16.07
CA SER A 92 -17.40 -11.87 -17.39
C SER A 92 -18.06 -10.47 -17.41
N GLN A 93 -18.66 -10.06 -16.30
CA GLN A 93 -19.24 -8.74 -16.06
C GLN A 93 -18.85 -8.29 -14.65
N LEU A 94 -18.78 -6.97 -14.45
CA LEU A 94 -18.60 -6.44 -13.11
C LEU A 94 -19.86 -6.73 -12.29
N PRO A 95 -19.73 -7.21 -11.04
CA PRO A 95 -20.88 -7.42 -10.17
C PRO A 95 -21.52 -6.08 -9.79
N GLU A 96 -22.83 -6.12 -9.59
CA GLU A 96 -23.56 -5.01 -8.97
C GLU A 96 -23.14 -4.85 -7.51
N ASP A 97 -23.34 -3.67 -6.93
CA ASP A 97 -22.87 -3.36 -5.59
C ASP A 97 -23.46 -4.28 -4.51
N GLU A 98 -24.70 -4.75 -4.69
CA GLU A 98 -25.36 -5.71 -3.79
C GLU A 98 -24.70 -7.11 -3.80
N GLN A 99 -24.07 -7.48 -4.91
CA GLN A 99 -23.43 -8.79 -5.10
C GLN A 99 -21.98 -8.80 -4.59
N LYS A 100 -21.34 -7.64 -4.55
CA LYS A 100 -19.92 -7.49 -4.17
C LYS A 100 -19.60 -8.07 -2.80
N PRO A 101 -20.36 -7.82 -1.71
CA PRO A 101 -20.04 -8.36 -0.40
C PRO A 101 -19.90 -9.89 -0.40
N MET A 102 -20.86 -10.61 -1.00
CA MET A 102 -20.83 -12.07 -1.06
C MET A 102 -19.64 -12.59 -1.90
N LEU A 103 -19.36 -11.96 -3.04
CA LEU A 103 -18.27 -12.38 -3.92
C LEU A 103 -16.90 -12.08 -3.30
N TYR A 104 -16.72 -10.87 -2.75
CA TYR A 104 -15.44 -10.38 -2.25
C TYR A 104 -15.08 -10.98 -0.89
N ASN A 105 -16.05 -11.32 -0.03
CA ASN A 105 -15.80 -11.82 1.31
C ASN A 105 -14.87 -13.05 1.32
N VAL A 106 -15.07 -13.98 0.38
CA VAL A 106 -14.22 -15.18 0.31
C VAL A 106 -12.75 -14.80 0.00
N TYR A 107 -12.54 -13.84 -0.89
CA TYR A 107 -11.21 -13.33 -1.21
C TYR A 107 -10.59 -12.59 -0.02
N GLN A 108 -11.38 -11.76 0.65
CA GLN A 108 -10.98 -10.96 1.81
C GLN A 108 -10.62 -11.82 3.03
N ASN A 109 -11.30 -12.93 3.25
CA ASN A 109 -10.96 -13.88 4.31
C ASN A 109 -9.59 -14.52 4.08
N ASP A 110 -9.32 -14.94 2.84
CA ASP A 110 -8.03 -15.51 2.44
C ASP A 110 -6.92 -14.45 2.57
N LEU A 111 -7.16 -13.21 2.12
CA LEU A 111 -6.25 -12.06 2.34
C LEU A 111 -5.92 -11.85 3.82
N THR A 112 -6.96 -11.80 4.64
CA THR A 112 -6.83 -11.54 6.08
C THR A 112 -5.96 -12.61 6.74
N LEU A 113 -6.15 -13.87 6.36
CA LEU A 113 -5.35 -14.98 6.88
C LEU A 113 -3.88 -14.87 6.46
N VAL A 114 -3.61 -14.50 5.21
CA VAL A 114 -2.25 -14.35 4.67
C VAL A 114 -1.53 -13.20 5.31
N ARG A 115 -2.17 -12.03 5.36
CA ARG A 115 -1.64 -10.83 6.02
C ARG A 115 -1.33 -11.09 7.49
N ARG A 116 -2.20 -11.84 8.18
CA ARG A 116 -1.94 -12.30 9.56
C ARG A 116 -0.68 -13.15 9.67
N HIS A 117 -0.46 -14.10 8.75
CA HIS A 117 0.75 -14.92 8.74
C HIS A 117 2.00 -14.11 8.42
N LEU A 118 1.93 -13.23 7.41
CA LEU A 118 3.02 -12.32 7.04
C LEU A 118 3.42 -11.41 8.21
N HIS A 119 2.43 -10.84 8.91
CA HIS A 119 2.66 -10.10 10.14
C HIS A 119 3.36 -10.96 11.20
N GLN A 120 2.90 -12.18 11.44
CA GLN A 120 3.53 -13.08 12.41
C GLN A 120 4.98 -13.43 12.03
N ILE A 121 5.27 -13.63 10.74
CA ILE A 121 6.62 -13.87 10.23
C ILE A 121 7.51 -12.64 10.48
N LEU A 122 7.11 -11.46 9.99
CA LEU A 122 7.91 -10.24 10.16
C LEU A 122 8.07 -9.88 11.64
N HIS A 123 7.03 -10.02 12.46
CA HIS A 123 7.11 -9.79 13.89
C HIS A 123 8.14 -10.70 14.56
N GLN A 124 8.19 -11.99 14.21
CA GLN A 124 9.20 -12.90 14.76
C GLN A 124 10.63 -12.52 14.37
N LEU A 125 10.83 -12.07 13.13
CA LEU A 125 12.13 -11.59 12.64
C LEU A 125 12.54 -10.27 13.30
N LEU A 126 11.60 -9.35 13.53
CA LEU A 126 11.83 -8.07 14.21
C LEU A 126 12.00 -8.23 15.73
N ALA A 127 11.32 -9.18 16.35
CA ALA A 127 11.46 -9.47 17.77
C ALA A 127 12.83 -10.06 18.13
N ASN A 128 13.51 -10.68 17.16
CA ASN A 128 14.84 -11.25 17.34
C ASN A 128 15.94 -10.24 17.04
N THR A 129 16.79 -9.94 18.03
CA THR A 129 17.78 -8.86 17.96
C THR A 129 18.79 -9.04 16.82
N SER A 130 19.24 -10.27 16.55
CA SER A 130 20.19 -10.56 15.48
C SER A 130 19.60 -10.40 14.07
N SER A 131 18.28 -10.59 13.89
CA SER A 131 17.62 -10.42 12.59
C SER A 131 16.91 -9.07 12.40
N ARG A 132 16.70 -8.30 13.47
CA ARG A 132 15.92 -7.06 13.45
C ARG A 132 16.42 -6.04 12.43
N ASN A 133 17.70 -5.68 12.48
CA ASN A 133 18.26 -4.66 11.60
C ASN A 133 18.14 -5.07 10.13
N ARG A 134 18.48 -6.32 9.79
CA ARG A 134 18.34 -6.83 8.42
C ARG A 134 16.89 -6.88 7.95
N THR A 135 15.94 -7.13 8.86
CA THR A 135 14.50 -7.09 8.53
C THR A 135 14.03 -5.66 8.28
N LEU A 136 14.54 -4.68 9.04
CA LEU A 136 14.27 -3.26 8.78
C LEU A 136 14.91 -2.81 7.46
N ASP A 137 16.08 -3.33 7.10
CA ASP A 137 16.68 -3.09 5.77
C ASP A 137 15.78 -3.64 4.65
N PHE A 138 15.13 -4.79 4.86
CA PHE A 138 14.19 -5.37 3.90
C PHE A 138 12.97 -4.47 3.71
N ILE A 139 12.35 -4.03 4.80
CA ILE A 139 11.22 -3.08 4.78
C ILE A 139 11.63 -1.79 4.06
N THR A 140 12.81 -1.26 4.38
CA THR A 140 13.35 -0.06 3.74
C THR A 140 13.56 -0.27 2.25
N ARG A 141 14.12 -1.43 1.86
CA ARG A 141 14.37 -1.75 0.45
C ARG A 141 13.06 -1.84 -0.33
N VAL A 142 12.03 -2.51 0.20
CA VAL A 142 10.67 -2.56 -0.38
C VAL A 142 10.16 -1.16 -0.71
N LEU A 143 10.30 -0.21 0.21
CA LEU A 143 9.86 1.17 0.01
C LEU A 143 10.70 1.88 -1.05
N SER A 144 12.03 1.74 -1.00
CA SER A 144 12.95 2.43 -1.91
C SER A 144 12.73 2.06 -3.39
N VAL A 145 12.59 0.76 -3.70
CA VAL A 145 12.40 0.27 -5.08
C VAL A 145 11.02 0.62 -5.64
N ASN A 146 10.10 1.07 -4.79
CA ASN A 146 8.73 1.42 -5.12
C ASN A 146 8.45 2.92 -5.00
N ILE A 147 9.46 3.77 -4.76
CA ILE A 147 9.26 5.21 -4.57
C ILE A 147 8.55 5.87 -5.76
N LYS A 148 8.76 5.37 -6.98
CA LYS A 148 8.14 5.91 -8.20
C LYS A 148 6.63 5.65 -8.30
N ARG A 149 6.05 4.83 -7.41
CA ARG A 149 4.58 4.61 -7.34
C ARG A 149 3.79 5.89 -7.05
N ARG A 150 4.44 6.91 -6.48
CA ARG A 150 3.82 8.22 -6.18
C ARG A 150 3.79 9.20 -7.36
N GLN A 151 4.40 8.85 -8.49
CA GLN A 151 4.41 9.72 -9.67
C GLN A 151 2.97 9.86 -10.22
N MET A 152 2.68 10.97 -10.89
CA MET A 152 1.34 11.22 -11.47
C MET A 152 0.92 10.13 -12.47
N ASN A 153 1.88 9.59 -13.24
CA ASN A 153 1.69 8.48 -14.16
C ASN A 153 2.81 7.46 -13.93
N PRO A 154 2.70 6.60 -12.91
CA PRO A 154 3.74 5.65 -12.60
C PRO A 154 3.72 4.52 -13.65
N ASP A 155 4.91 4.07 -14.06
CA ASP A 155 5.03 2.91 -14.93
C ASP A 155 4.91 1.63 -14.09
N HIS A 156 3.68 1.13 -13.97
CA HIS A 156 3.34 -0.03 -13.14
C HIS A 156 4.08 -1.32 -13.56
N SER A 157 4.58 -1.39 -14.80
CA SER A 157 5.36 -2.54 -15.27
C SER A 157 6.72 -2.67 -14.58
N LYS A 158 7.25 -1.58 -14.02
CA LYS A 158 8.58 -1.48 -13.39
C LYS A 158 8.54 -1.63 -11.87
N LEU A 159 7.34 -1.69 -11.29
CA LEU A 159 7.11 -1.56 -9.86
C LEU A 159 6.53 -2.86 -9.30
N SER A 160 6.56 -3.04 -7.98
CA SER A 160 5.85 -4.14 -7.35
C SER A 160 4.34 -3.98 -7.57
N SER A 161 3.59 -5.08 -7.59
CA SER A 161 2.14 -5.03 -7.84
C SER A 161 1.39 -4.26 -6.74
N ASP A 162 0.18 -3.79 -7.05
CA ASP A 162 -0.70 -3.22 -6.03
C ASP A 162 -1.04 -4.22 -4.92
N GLY A 163 -1.22 -5.51 -5.28
CA GLY A 163 -1.50 -6.58 -4.32
C GLY A 163 -0.35 -6.76 -3.32
N PHE A 164 0.89 -6.77 -3.80
CA PHE A 164 2.09 -6.78 -2.97
C PHE A 164 2.12 -5.59 -2.01
N MET A 165 1.94 -4.37 -2.52
CA MET A 165 2.05 -3.15 -1.71
C MET A 165 0.92 -3.01 -0.70
N LEU A 166 -0.32 -3.40 -1.05
CA LEU A 166 -1.45 -3.41 -0.12
C LEU A 166 -1.25 -4.45 1.00
N ASN A 167 -0.73 -5.64 0.68
CA ASN A 167 -0.40 -6.65 1.70
C ASN A 167 0.73 -6.20 2.61
N PHE A 168 1.78 -5.61 2.02
CA PHE A 168 2.89 -5.04 2.77
C PHE A 168 2.42 -3.94 3.72
N PHE A 169 1.59 -3.02 3.23
CA PHE A 169 1.04 -1.94 4.03
C PHE A 169 0.15 -2.45 5.17
N ASP A 170 -0.72 -3.44 4.93
CA ASP A 170 -1.53 -4.05 5.99
C ASP A 170 -0.68 -4.68 7.11
N VAL A 171 0.45 -5.29 6.75
CA VAL A 171 1.40 -5.82 7.72
C VAL A 171 2.08 -4.69 8.50
N MET A 172 2.47 -3.58 7.84
CA MET A 172 3.02 -2.39 8.51
C MET A 172 2.01 -1.75 9.47
N LEU A 173 0.72 -1.71 9.10
CA LEU A 173 -0.37 -1.28 9.98
C LEU A 173 -0.46 -2.16 11.23
N SER A 174 -0.36 -3.48 11.06
CA SER A 174 -0.37 -4.43 12.18
C SER A 174 0.87 -4.30 13.08
N LEU A 175 2.05 -4.02 12.52
CA LEU A 175 3.29 -3.82 13.29
C LEU A 175 3.26 -2.53 14.11
N VAL A 176 2.71 -1.45 13.55
CA VAL A 176 2.68 -0.15 14.22
C VAL A 176 1.56 -0.04 15.26
N GLU A 177 0.57 -0.93 15.23
CA GLU A 177 -0.61 -0.90 16.11
C GLU A 177 -0.24 -0.70 17.60
N LYS A 178 0.81 -1.37 18.08
CA LYS A 178 1.28 -1.31 19.48
C LYS A 178 2.29 -0.21 19.78
N VAL A 179 2.69 0.58 18.79
CA VAL A 179 3.59 1.73 18.99
C VAL A 179 2.81 2.85 19.65
N THR A 180 3.36 3.46 20.69
CA THR A 180 2.78 4.61 21.40
C THR A 180 3.63 5.86 21.15
N PHE A 181 3.03 7.06 21.13
CA PHE A 181 3.74 8.28 20.73
C PHE A 181 4.89 8.67 21.66
N ASP A 182 4.84 8.29 22.95
CA ASP A 182 5.95 8.46 23.91
C ASP A 182 7.24 7.74 23.48
N LYS A 183 7.13 6.76 22.58
CA LYS A 183 8.26 5.97 22.04
C LYS A 183 8.66 6.38 20.62
N VAL A 184 7.96 7.36 20.04
CA VAL A 184 8.24 7.87 18.69
C VAL A 184 9.00 9.18 18.83
N ASN A 185 10.26 9.18 18.41
CA ASN A 185 11.04 10.41 18.35
C ASN A 185 10.63 11.22 17.11
N THR A 186 10.05 12.40 17.33
CA THR A 186 9.58 13.31 16.28
C THR A 186 10.71 13.85 15.40
N TYR A 187 11.95 13.88 15.90
CA TYR A 187 13.13 14.35 15.16
C TYR A 187 13.82 13.25 14.32
N TYR A 188 13.26 12.03 14.27
CA TYR A 188 13.90 10.91 13.57
C TYR A 188 14.18 11.16 12.09
N MET A 189 13.33 11.94 11.40
CA MET A 189 13.52 12.22 9.97
C MET A 189 14.78 13.05 9.66
N PHE A 190 15.37 13.71 10.66
CA PHE A 190 16.61 14.48 10.51
C PHE A 190 17.85 13.69 10.95
N HIS A 191 17.66 12.52 11.55
CA HIS A 191 18.77 11.71 12.03
C HIS A 191 19.57 11.15 10.84
N PRO A 192 20.92 11.19 10.84
CA PRO A 192 21.74 10.73 9.71
C PRO A 192 21.53 9.25 9.31
N LYS A 193 21.13 8.43 10.29
CA LYS A 193 20.76 7.02 10.09
C LYS A 193 19.26 6.80 9.83
N CYS A 194 18.49 7.84 9.51
CA CYS A 194 17.11 7.67 9.09
C CYS A 194 17.06 6.77 7.85
N ARG A 195 16.18 5.77 7.87
CA ARG A 195 16.08 4.79 6.80
C ARG A 195 15.40 5.31 5.54
N ILE A 196 14.64 6.39 5.66
CA ILE A 196 13.90 6.99 4.56
C ILE A 196 14.52 8.34 4.27
N ASP A 197 14.77 8.60 2.98
CA ASP A 197 15.18 9.91 2.52
C ASP A 197 13.94 10.80 2.29
N PHE A 198 13.83 11.86 3.09
CA PHE A 198 12.78 12.87 2.97
C PHE A 198 13.27 14.16 2.31
N SER A 199 14.51 14.21 1.80
CA SER A 199 15.13 15.45 1.32
C SER A 199 14.38 16.10 0.16
N SER A 200 13.82 15.29 -0.75
CA SER A 200 13.09 15.76 -1.93
C SER A 200 11.62 16.14 -1.68
N GLU A 201 11.13 15.99 -0.46
CA GLU A 201 9.71 16.16 -0.15
C GLU A 201 9.33 17.62 0.01
N THR A 202 8.15 17.99 -0.51
CA THR A 202 7.53 19.29 -0.23
C THR A 202 7.19 19.38 1.25
N ARG A 203 7.43 20.56 1.85
CA ARG A 203 7.24 20.80 3.29
C ARG A 203 5.92 21.53 3.53
N LEU A 204 5.29 21.29 4.67
CA LEU A 204 4.00 21.91 5.01
C LEU A 204 4.06 23.45 4.94
N LYS A 205 5.13 24.06 5.46
CA LYS A 205 5.22 25.52 5.57
C LYS A 205 6.59 26.10 5.23
N LEU A 206 7.66 25.50 5.72
CA LEU A 206 9.01 26.07 5.59
C LEU A 206 9.53 25.93 4.15
N ASP A 207 10.22 26.95 3.66
CA ASP A 207 10.96 26.86 2.42
C ASP A 207 12.27 26.06 2.58
N LEU A 208 13.04 25.93 1.50
CA LEU A 208 14.28 25.15 1.50
C LEU A 208 15.36 25.75 2.40
N GLU A 209 15.46 27.07 2.50
CA GLU A 209 16.48 27.76 3.31
C GLU A 209 16.14 27.65 4.79
N GLN A 210 14.88 27.91 5.15
CA GLN A 210 14.34 27.74 6.50
C GLN A 210 14.46 26.28 6.96
N THR A 211 14.17 25.32 6.08
CA THR A 211 14.32 23.88 6.35
C THR A 211 15.75 23.51 6.70
N LYS A 212 16.73 24.02 5.92
CA LYS A 212 18.15 23.77 6.18
C LYS A 212 18.58 24.37 7.52
N ALA A 213 18.25 25.64 7.75
CA ALA A 213 18.59 26.34 8.99
C ALA A 213 18.00 25.63 10.23
N PHE A 214 16.74 25.18 10.14
CA PHE A 214 16.12 24.42 11.23
C PHE A 214 16.79 23.07 11.45
N THR A 215 17.11 22.33 10.38
CA THR A 215 17.73 21.00 10.46
C THR A 215 19.11 21.04 11.13
N GLU A 216 19.88 22.10 10.91
CA GLU A 216 21.20 22.30 11.54
C GLU A 216 21.12 22.52 13.07
N MET A 217 19.97 22.96 13.59
CA MET A 217 19.75 23.18 15.03
C MET A 217 19.32 21.92 15.78
N ILE A 218 18.96 20.84 15.07
CA ILE A 218 18.40 19.64 15.68
C ILE A 218 19.50 18.77 16.26
N ASP A 219 19.40 18.46 17.55
CA ASP A 219 20.26 17.44 18.15
C ASP A 219 19.89 16.06 17.62
N THR A 220 20.81 15.48 16.85
CA THR A 220 20.68 14.14 16.28
C THR A 220 21.32 13.07 17.16
N ASN A 221 21.82 13.42 18.35
CA ASN A 221 22.49 12.50 19.27
C ASN A 221 21.49 11.72 20.14
N PHE A 222 20.60 10.94 19.52
CA PHE A 222 19.66 10.07 20.21
C PHE A 222 19.71 8.63 19.68
N GLU A 223 19.40 7.68 20.57
CA GLU A 223 19.29 6.28 20.18
C GLU A 223 18.01 6.07 19.35
N ILE A 224 18.17 5.50 18.15
CA ILE A 224 17.04 5.10 17.31
C ILE A 224 16.43 3.82 17.89
N LYS A 225 15.12 3.89 18.18
CA LYS A 225 14.35 2.75 18.68
C LYS A 225 13.39 2.23 17.61
N PHE A 226 13.15 0.93 17.62
CA PHE A 226 12.22 0.27 16.71
C PHE A 226 10.84 0.96 16.59
N PRO A 227 10.16 1.38 17.69
CA PRO A 227 8.85 2.04 17.56
C PRO A 227 8.89 3.30 16.68
N THR A 228 9.99 4.07 16.77
CA THR A 228 10.22 5.24 15.93
C THR A 228 10.39 4.84 14.47
N GLU A 229 11.29 3.89 14.17
CA GLU A 229 11.51 3.42 12.80
C GLU A 229 10.23 2.83 12.20
N CYS A 230 9.52 1.99 12.96
CA CYS A 230 8.28 1.36 12.54
C CYS A 230 7.21 2.40 12.17
N PHE A 231 7.05 3.46 12.97
CA PHE A 231 6.09 4.52 12.68
C PHE A 231 6.38 5.22 11.36
N PHE A 232 7.60 5.71 11.15
CA PHE A 232 7.98 6.41 9.92
C PHE A 232 8.00 5.48 8.68
N LEU A 233 8.40 4.21 8.85
CA LEU A 233 8.30 3.21 7.78
C LEU A 233 6.84 2.92 7.39
N THR A 234 5.90 2.90 8.36
CA THR A 234 4.46 2.76 8.04
C THR A 234 3.91 4.01 7.34
N VAL A 235 4.31 5.21 7.76
CA VAL A 235 3.94 6.46 7.06
C VAL A 235 4.37 6.42 5.59
N GLN A 236 5.60 5.97 5.32
CA GLN A 236 6.08 5.81 3.94
C GLN A 236 5.36 4.69 3.20
N ALA A 237 5.03 3.58 3.87
CA ALA A 237 4.25 2.50 3.27
C ALA A 237 2.86 2.97 2.83
N GLN A 238 2.18 3.78 3.64
CA GLN A 238 0.89 4.39 3.29
C GLN A 238 1.00 5.20 2.01
N HIS A 239 2.02 6.07 1.94
CA HIS A 239 2.25 6.97 0.80
C HIS A 239 2.42 6.24 -0.53
N LEU A 240 3.03 5.04 -0.52
CA LEU A 240 3.31 4.26 -1.73
C LEU A 240 2.21 3.24 -2.09
N SER A 241 1.21 3.05 -1.23
CA SER A 241 0.26 1.94 -1.34
C SER A 241 -1.13 2.39 -1.75
N ILE A 242 -1.87 3.08 -0.88
CA ILE A 242 -3.32 3.30 -1.08
C ILE A 242 -3.58 4.22 -2.28
N SER A 243 -2.97 5.40 -2.32
CA SER A 243 -3.22 6.38 -3.39
C SER A 243 -2.86 5.81 -4.77
N ALA A 244 -1.74 5.08 -4.86
CA ALA A 244 -1.33 4.40 -6.10
C ALA A 244 -2.35 3.32 -6.52
N ALA A 245 -2.83 2.50 -5.60
CA ALA A 245 -3.82 1.47 -5.88
C ALA A 245 -5.19 2.06 -6.30
N ILE A 246 -5.61 3.16 -5.68
CA ILE A 246 -6.83 3.90 -6.09
C ILE A 246 -6.66 4.46 -7.50
N GLY A 247 -5.49 5.04 -7.80
CA GLY A 247 -5.14 5.53 -9.14
C GLY A 247 -5.23 4.42 -10.18
N GLN A 248 -4.65 3.26 -9.89
CA GLN A 248 -4.69 2.11 -10.78
C GLN A 248 -6.11 1.58 -10.98
N LEU A 249 -6.93 1.52 -9.93
CA LEU A 249 -8.32 1.11 -10.05
C LEU A 249 -9.11 2.03 -11.01
N LYS A 250 -8.91 3.35 -10.91
CA LYS A 250 -9.51 4.33 -11.83
C LYS A 250 -9.02 4.12 -13.27
N TYR A 251 -7.72 3.90 -13.45
CA TYR A 251 -7.12 3.60 -14.76
C TYR A 251 -7.73 2.35 -15.40
N LEU A 252 -7.82 1.24 -14.66
CA LEU A 252 -8.40 -0.02 -15.14
C LEU A 252 -9.87 0.14 -15.52
N LYS A 253 -10.67 0.88 -14.72
CA LYS A 253 -12.09 1.15 -15.04
C LYS A 253 -12.24 1.98 -16.31
N ARG A 254 -11.38 2.97 -16.53
CA ARG A 254 -11.37 3.76 -17.78
C ARG A 254 -11.03 2.87 -18.98
N ASN A 255 -9.98 2.05 -18.87
CA ASN A 255 -9.60 1.12 -19.94
C ASN A 255 -10.71 0.12 -20.26
N LEU A 256 -11.43 -0.37 -19.24
CA LEU A 256 -12.57 -1.26 -19.44
C LEU A 256 -13.66 -0.57 -20.28
N HIS A 257 -14.00 0.69 -19.96
CA HIS A 257 -14.97 1.47 -20.71
C HIS A 257 -14.56 1.66 -22.17
N GLU A 258 -13.29 2.02 -22.43
CA GLU A 258 -12.75 2.17 -23.78
C GLU A 258 -12.83 0.87 -24.60
N ILE A 259 -12.50 -0.27 -23.98
CA ILE A 259 -12.60 -1.59 -24.62
C ILE A 259 -14.06 -1.96 -24.92
N GLU A 260 -15.01 -1.63 -24.04
CA GLU A 260 -16.43 -1.89 -24.26
C GLU A 260 -17.02 -1.06 -25.41
N LEU A 261 -16.57 0.20 -25.55
CA LEU A 261 -16.91 1.03 -26.71
C LEU A 261 -16.35 0.42 -28.01
N GLY A 262 -15.07 0.02 -28.02
CA GLY A 262 -14.45 -0.62 -29.18
C GLY A 262 -15.09 -1.95 -29.56
N LEU A 263 -15.50 -2.76 -28.58
CA LEU A 263 -16.27 -3.99 -28.81
C LEU A 263 -17.63 -3.70 -29.46
N THR A 264 -18.30 -2.64 -29.02
CA THR A 264 -19.58 -2.22 -29.60
C THR A 264 -19.41 -1.79 -31.05
N GLU A 265 -18.37 -1.01 -31.35
CA GLU A 265 -18.04 -0.60 -32.71
C GLU A 265 -17.72 -1.78 -33.62
N LEU A 266 -16.86 -2.71 -33.17
CA LEU A 266 -16.51 -3.92 -33.93
C LEU A 266 -17.74 -4.79 -34.22
N LYS A 267 -18.69 -4.91 -33.27
CA LYS A 267 -19.96 -5.61 -33.49
C LYS A 267 -20.82 -4.92 -34.55
N VAL A 268 -20.86 -3.59 -34.57
CA VAL A 268 -21.58 -2.82 -35.60
C VAL A 268 -20.93 -3.00 -36.97
N GLN A 269 -19.60 -2.92 -37.05
CA GLN A 269 -18.86 -3.16 -38.30
C GLN A 269 -19.14 -4.57 -38.83
N LEU A 270 -19.10 -5.59 -37.96
CA LEU A 270 -19.40 -6.97 -38.33
C LEU A 270 -20.81 -7.13 -38.93
N ARG A 271 -21.81 -6.46 -38.36
CA ARG A 271 -23.21 -6.49 -38.86
C ARG A 271 -23.39 -5.80 -40.21
N ARG A 272 -22.50 -4.87 -40.57
CA ARG A 272 -22.56 -4.13 -41.84
C ARG A 272 -21.88 -4.86 -43.00
N LEU A 273 -21.07 -5.88 -42.73
CA LEU A 273 -20.39 -6.65 -43.77
C LEU A 273 -21.37 -7.54 -44.54
N PHE A 274 -21.20 -7.58 -45.86
CA PHE A 274 -21.95 -8.47 -46.74
C PHE A 274 -21.43 -9.91 -46.66
N ALA A 275 -22.29 -10.87 -47.01
CA ALA A 275 -21.98 -12.31 -46.89
C ALA A 275 -20.74 -12.77 -47.68
N LEU A 276 -20.38 -12.08 -48.76
CA LEU A 276 -19.22 -12.40 -49.60
C LEU A 276 -17.88 -11.95 -49.00
N GLN A 277 -17.89 -11.10 -47.96
CA GLN A 277 -16.69 -10.53 -47.32
C GLN A 277 -16.09 -11.47 -46.25
N VAL A 278 -15.88 -12.74 -46.59
CA VAL A 278 -15.51 -13.81 -45.64
C VAL A 278 -14.20 -13.50 -44.89
N ARG A 279 -13.17 -12.98 -45.58
CA ARG A 279 -11.87 -12.66 -44.96
C ARG A 279 -11.95 -11.50 -43.97
N GLU A 280 -12.69 -10.46 -44.32
CA GLU A 280 -12.89 -9.27 -43.46
C GLU A 280 -13.71 -9.66 -42.22
N LYS A 281 -14.75 -10.47 -42.42
CA LYS A 281 -15.56 -11.03 -41.34
C LYS A 281 -14.69 -11.81 -40.34
N ALA A 282 -13.86 -12.75 -40.82
CA ALA A 282 -12.96 -13.52 -39.98
C ALA A 282 -11.95 -12.65 -39.23
N MET A 283 -11.44 -11.58 -39.84
CA MET A 283 -10.53 -10.63 -39.19
C MET A 283 -11.20 -9.86 -38.05
N ILE A 284 -12.45 -9.40 -38.25
CA ILE A 284 -13.21 -8.70 -37.20
C ILE A 284 -13.59 -9.67 -36.07
N GLU A 285 -14.00 -10.89 -36.39
CA GLU A 285 -14.29 -11.93 -35.40
C GLU A 285 -13.06 -12.25 -34.53
N ALA A 286 -11.87 -12.39 -35.13
CA ALA A 286 -10.63 -12.58 -34.38
C ALA A 286 -10.28 -11.38 -33.48
N LYS A 287 -10.55 -10.14 -33.93
CA LYS A 287 -10.38 -8.93 -33.08
C LYS A 287 -11.37 -8.93 -31.92
N LEU A 288 -12.63 -9.28 -32.16
CA LEU A 288 -13.66 -9.39 -31.13
C LEU A 288 -13.28 -10.44 -30.07
N GLU A 289 -12.80 -11.60 -30.49
CA GLU A 289 -12.34 -12.65 -29.58
C GLU A 289 -11.21 -12.14 -28.66
N ARG A 290 -10.17 -11.55 -29.25
CA ARG A 290 -9.04 -10.98 -28.48
C ARG A 290 -9.50 -9.88 -27.52
N ALA A 291 -10.38 -8.98 -27.97
CA ALA A 291 -10.92 -7.91 -27.15
C ALA A 291 -11.80 -8.42 -26.01
N ASN A 292 -12.60 -9.47 -26.22
CA ASN A 292 -13.41 -10.10 -25.16
C ASN A 292 -12.52 -10.80 -24.11
N ILE A 293 -11.44 -11.47 -24.54
CA ILE A 293 -10.46 -12.07 -23.62
C ILE A 293 -9.81 -10.97 -22.76
N PHE A 294 -9.40 -9.87 -23.38
CA PHE A 294 -8.80 -8.74 -22.68
C PHE A 294 -9.78 -8.05 -21.72
N ARG A 295 -11.03 -7.81 -22.16
CA ARG A 295 -12.13 -7.30 -21.33
C ARG A 295 -12.33 -8.15 -20.08
N THR A 296 -12.42 -9.47 -20.26
CA THR A 296 -12.62 -10.42 -19.16
C THR A 296 -11.46 -10.33 -18.15
N ARG A 297 -10.21 -10.23 -18.63
CA ARG A 297 -9.03 -10.04 -17.78
C ARG A 297 -9.07 -8.71 -17.01
N LEU A 298 -9.47 -7.61 -17.65
CA LEU A 298 -9.63 -6.31 -16.99
C LEU A 298 -10.68 -6.37 -15.88
N ILE A 299 -11.86 -6.92 -16.15
CA ILE A 299 -12.95 -7.07 -15.16
C ILE A 299 -12.44 -7.81 -13.92
N ARG A 300 -11.79 -8.96 -14.13
CA ARG A 300 -11.26 -9.79 -13.05
C ARG A 300 -10.17 -9.06 -12.25
N SER A 301 -9.35 -8.27 -12.93
CA SER A 301 -8.31 -7.43 -12.29
C SER A 301 -8.91 -6.32 -11.43
N ILE A 302 -9.97 -5.67 -11.92
CA ILE A 302 -10.74 -4.68 -11.18
C ILE A 302 -11.33 -5.32 -9.93
N MET A 303 -12.01 -6.46 -10.05
CA MET A 303 -12.63 -7.16 -8.91
C MET A 303 -11.61 -7.55 -7.85
N CYS A 304 -10.45 -8.04 -8.25
CA CYS A 304 -9.33 -8.35 -7.37
C CYS A 304 -8.83 -7.14 -6.57
N LEU A 305 -8.59 -6.02 -7.26
CA LEU A 305 -8.12 -4.79 -6.64
C LEU A 305 -9.21 -4.16 -5.76
N GLU A 306 -10.47 -4.18 -6.19
CA GLU A 306 -11.62 -3.74 -5.40
C GLU A 306 -11.77 -4.58 -4.13
N ALA A 307 -11.69 -5.91 -4.22
CA ALA A 307 -11.82 -6.78 -3.06
C ALA A 307 -10.73 -6.51 -2.01
N ALA A 308 -9.50 -6.20 -2.45
CA ALA A 308 -8.40 -5.85 -1.55
C ALA A 308 -8.52 -4.44 -0.96
N LEU A 309 -8.90 -3.44 -1.77
CA LEU A 309 -9.04 -2.04 -1.35
C LEU A 309 -10.26 -1.81 -0.47
N TYR A 310 -11.37 -2.51 -0.74
CA TYR A 310 -12.63 -2.37 0.00
C TYR A 310 -12.81 -3.43 1.09
N ASP A 311 -11.73 -4.14 1.46
CA ASP A 311 -11.73 -5.01 2.63
C ASP A 311 -11.97 -4.19 3.91
N PRO A 312 -13.10 -4.39 4.62
CA PRO A 312 -13.43 -3.60 5.80
C PRO A 312 -12.34 -3.68 6.88
N VAL A 313 -11.73 -4.86 7.07
CA VAL A 313 -10.69 -5.06 8.10
C VAL A 313 -9.45 -4.21 7.79
N PHE A 314 -9.02 -4.19 6.53
CA PHE A 314 -7.95 -3.32 6.06
C PHE A 314 -8.31 -1.84 6.21
N LEU A 315 -9.52 -1.44 5.78
CA LEU A 315 -9.98 -0.06 5.83
C LEU A 315 -10.05 0.48 7.25
N HIS A 316 -10.54 -0.30 8.23
CA HIS A 316 -10.55 0.08 9.64
C HIS A 316 -9.13 0.31 10.17
N ARG A 317 -8.19 -0.61 9.87
CA ARG A 317 -6.79 -0.44 10.30
C ARG A 317 -6.09 0.75 9.64
N ALA A 318 -6.37 0.99 8.36
CA ALA A 318 -5.84 2.15 7.65
C ALA A 318 -6.41 3.45 8.22
N LEU A 319 -7.71 3.48 8.55
CA LEU A 319 -8.36 4.64 9.16
C LEU A 319 -7.82 4.92 10.57
N GLU A 320 -7.61 3.85 11.36
CA GLU A 320 -6.96 3.93 12.67
C GLU A 320 -5.60 4.62 12.57
N PHE A 321 -4.78 4.19 11.59
CA PHE A 321 -3.48 4.79 11.37
C PHE A 321 -3.54 6.22 10.84
N CYS A 322 -4.51 6.56 9.98
CA CYS A 322 -4.72 7.93 9.53
C CYS A 322 -5.01 8.85 10.72
N SER A 323 -5.91 8.46 11.61
CA SER A 323 -6.20 9.26 12.80
C SER A 323 -4.98 9.39 13.73
N ARG A 324 -4.18 8.32 13.87
CA ARG A 324 -2.89 8.40 14.58
C ARG A 324 -1.91 9.35 13.89
N GLN A 325 -1.85 9.38 12.57
CA GLN A 325 -1.00 10.31 11.83
C GLN A 325 -1.45 11.78 12.03
N LEU A 326 -2.76 12.03 12.03
CA LEU A 326 -3.32 13.35 12.36
C LEU A 326 -2.98 13.75 13.80
N THR A 327 -3.15 12.84 14.77
CA THR A 327 -2.79 13.08 16.17
C THR A 327 -1.29 13.36 16.33
N PHE A 328 -0.43 12.65 15.58
CA PHE A 328 1.00 12.88 15.58
C PHE A 328 1.34 14.32 15.15
N LEU A 329 0.70 14.81 14.08
CA LEU A 329 0.85 16.20 13.63
C LEU A 329 0.31 17.21 14.65
N ILE A 330 -0.84 16.93 15.27
CA ILE A 330 -1.42 17.77 16.33
C ILE A 330 -0.49 17.83 17.54
N ASN A 331 0.10 16.72 17.96
CA ASN A 331 1.08 16.67 19.05
C ASN A 331 2.36 17.46 18.74
N ILE A 332 2.74 17.58 17.46
CA ILE A 332 3.84 18.46 17.04
C ILE A 332 3.42 19.94 17.17
N ILE A 333 2.18 20.29 16.85
CA ILE A 333 1.64 21.65 17.00
C ILE A 333 1.55 22.03 18.48
N ASN A 334 0.89 21.19 19.27
CA ASN A 334 0.73 21.33 20.71
C ASN A 334 0.65 19.94 21.38
N PRO A 335 1.69 19.51 22.11
CA PRO A 335 1.70 18.25 22.84
C PRO A 335 0.59 18.10 23.90
N ASN A 336 0.05 19.21 24.39
CA ASN A 336 -0.98 19.25 25.43
C ASN A 336 -2.39 19.53 24.89
N PHE A 337 -2.59 19.47 23.56
CA PHE A 337 -3.86 19.83 22.92
C PHE A 337 -5.08 19.11 23.51
N ILE A 338 -4.93 17.83 23.89
CA ILE A 338 -6.00 17.03 24.50
C ILE A 338 -6.51 17.65 25.82
N ASN A 339 -5.64 18.37 26.54
CA ASN A 339 -5.98 18.94 27.85
C ASN A 339 -6.45 20.40 27.76
N ASP A 340 -5.85 21.20 26.86
CA ASP A 340 -6.08 22.64 26.81
C ASP A 340 -6.89 23.10 25.57
N GLY A 341 -6.93 22.30 24.51
CA GLY A 341 -7.57 22.65 23.23
C GLY A 341 -6.95 23.86 22.53
N LEU A 342 -5.74 24.28 22.91
CA LEU A 342 -5.13 25.52 22.44
C LEU A 342 -4.25 25.30 21.21
N LEU A 343 -4.35 26.22 20.25
CA LEU A 343 -3.50 26.27 19.07
C LEU A 343 -2.63 27.53 19.11
N PRO A 344 -1.31 27.42 18.86
CA PRO A 344 -0.43 28.58 18.87
C PRO A 344 -0.77 29.56 17.73
N PRO A 345 -0.50 30.87 17.84
CA PRO A 345 -0.79 31.80 16.75
C PRO A 345 0.06 31.53 15.48
N VAL A 346 1.21 30.88 15.64
CA VAL A 346 2.12 30.47 14.56
C VAL A 346 2.48 29.01 14.75
N ALA A 347 2.47 28.24 13.65
CA ALA A 347 2.86 26.83 13.69
C ALA A 347 4.34 26.69 14.12
N PRO A 348 4.69 25.71 14.96
CA PRO A 348 6.08 25.39 15.25
C PRO A 348 6.88 25.05 13.98
N ASP A 349 8.16 25.41 13.94
CA ASP A 349 9.03 25.09 12.80
C ASP A 349 9.09 23.59 12.52
N LEU A 350 9.05 22.76 13.58
CA LEU A 350 8.98 21.30 13.45
C LEU A 350 7.75 20.84 12.67
N PHE A 351 6.57 21.48 12.86
CA PHE A 351 5.41 21.20 12.04
C PHE A 351 5.65 21.67 10.60
N GLY A 352 6.15 22.90 10.43
CA GLY A 352 6.36 23.50 9.13
C GLY A 352 7.33 22.74 8.22
N VAL A 353 8.30 22.03 8.79
CA VAL A 353 9.28 21.21 8.05
C VAL A 353 8.82 19.76 7.80
N MET A 354 7.69 19.32 8.37
CA MET A 354 7.17 17.98 8.06
C MET A 354 6.81 17.89 6.56
N PRO A 355 7.04 16.74 5.92
CA PRO A 355 6.59 16.52 4.55
C PRO A 355 5.07 16.68 4.42
N GLU A 356 4.60 17.36 3.36
CA GLU A 356 3.18 17.59 3.10
C GLU A 356 2.35 16.30 3.08
N PHE A 357 2.96 15.22 2.57
CA PHE A 357 2.28 13.95 2.43
C PHE A 357 1.85 13.31 3.77
N PHE A 358 2.43 13.74 4.90
CA PHE A 358 2.00 13.29 6.23
C PHE A 358 0.56 13.70 6.50
N LEU A 359 0.13 14.86 6.00
CA LEU A 359 -1.26 15.30 6.08
C LEU A 359 -2.04 14.82 4.84
N GLU A 360 -1.45 14.95 3.65
CA GLU A 360 -2.13 14.64 2.39
C GLU A 360 -2.67 13.22 2.32
N ASN A 361 -1.87 12.22 2.70
CA ASN A 361 -2.27 10.82 2.60
C ASN A 361 -3.48 10.49 3.48
N SER A 362 -3.56 11.12 4.66
CA SER A 362 -4.69 10.96 5.57
C SER A 362 -5.96 11.59 4.99
N LEU A 363 -5.86 12.82 4.46
CA LEU A 363 -7.00 13.50 3.84
C LEU A 363 -7.50 12.76 2.58
N ASP A 364 -6.60 12.33 1.71
CA ASP A 364 -6.95 11.59 0.49
C ASP A 364 -7.65 10.26 0.81
N PHE A 365 -7.21 9.58 1.86
CA PHE A 365 -7.85 8.34 2.30
C PHE A 365 -9.24 8.59 2.91
N ILE A 366 -9.41 9.64 3.71
CA ILE A 366 -10.72 10.02 4.26
C ILE A 366 -11.69 10.40 3.13
N VAL A 367 -11.25 11.19 2.14
CA VAL A 367 -12.05 11.52 0.95
C VAL A 367 -12.44 10.27 0.17
N PHE A 368 -11.53 9.31 0.05
CA PHE A 368 -11.82 8.02 -0.57
C PHE A 368 -12.90 7.25 0.21
N LEU A 369 -12.80 7.18 1.54
CA LEU A 369 -13.80 6.51 2.38
C LEU A 369 -15.17 7.20 2.30
N LEU A 370 -15.23 8.52 2.38
CA LEU A 370 -16.49 9.28 2.26
C LEU A 370 -17.23 8.97 0.95
N LYS A 371 -16.50 8.77 -0.14
CA LYS A 371 -17.08 8.49 -1.46
C LYS A 371 -17.51 7.04 -1.65
N ASN A 372 -16.81 6.08 -1.05
CA ASN A 372 -16.97 4.66 -1.39
C ASN A 372 -17.54 3.83 -0.23
N ASN A 373 -17.29 4.20 1.02
CA ASN A 373 -17.74 3.47 2.19
C ASN A 373 -17.88 4.40 3.43
N PRO A 374 -18.84 5.35 3.41
CA PRO A 374 -18.98 6.35 4.47
C PRO A 374 -19.37 5.73 5.82
N VAL A 375 -19.99 4.55 5.82
CA VAL A 375 -20.40 3.84 7.03
C VAL A 375 -19.19 3.52 7.93
N ILE A 376 -18.10 3.03 7.34
CA ILE A 376 -16.86 2.75 8.08
C ILE A 376 -16.34 4.00 8.82
N LEU A 377 -16.42 5.17 8.18
CA LEU A 377 -15.98 6.42 8.79
C LEU A 377 -16.85 6.78 10.00
N LEU A 378 -18.17 6.68 9.85
CA LEU A 378 -19.17 7.05 10.85
C LEU A 378 -19.16 6.09 12.06
N GLU A 379 -18.90 4.80 11.84
CA GLU A 379 -18.90 3.78 12.90
C GLU A 379 -17.58 3.74 13.68
N SER A 380 -16.46 4.14 13.06
CA SER A 380 -15.14 3.84 13.64
C SER A 380 -14.61 4.88 14.60
N ARG A 381 -14.80 6.20 14.36
CA ARG A 381 -13.99 7.24 15.03
C ARG A 381 -14.76 8.52 15.33
N LEU A 382 -15.02 8.77 16.61
CA LEU A 382 -15.66 9.99 17.11
C LEU A 382 -14.70 11.19 17.21
N ASP A 383 -13.38 10.93 17.27
CA ASP A 383 -12.32 11.94 17.43
C ASP A 383 -11.84 12.53 16.10
N LEU A 384 -12.12 11.87 14.97
CA LEU A 384 -11.69 12.32 13.66
C LEU A 384 -12.21 13.72 13.29
N PRO A 385 -13.48 14.09 13.54
CA PRO A 385 -13.96 15.45 13.27
C PRO A 385 -13.19 16.53 14.03
N GLU A 386 -12.83 16.28 15.29
CA GLU A 386 -12.04 17.21 16.11
C GLU A 386 -10.63 17.38 15.54
N GLN A 387 -9.99 16.27 15.16
CA GLN A 387 -8.67 16.31 14.52
C GLN A 387 -8.68 17.09 13.21
N LEU A 388 -9.70 16.86 12.37
CA LEU A 388 -9.85 17.60 11.10
C LEU A 388 -10.13 19.08 11.35
N LEU A 389 -10.91 19.42 12.37
CA LEU A 389 -11.22 20.80 12.72
C LEU A 389 -9.95 21.61 13.05
N VAL A 390 -8.96 21.01 13.70
CA VAL A 390 -7.65 21.66 13.94
C VAL A 390 -7.02 22.14 12.64
N PHE A 391 -6.99 21.28 11.61
CA PHE A 391 -6.37 21.63 10.32
C PHE A 391 -7.24 22.59 9.49
N ILE A 392 -8.57 22.47 9.59
CA ILE A 392 -9.52 23.38 8.92
C ILE A 392 -9.44 24.79 9.51
N CYS A 393 -9.37 24.92 10.83
CA CYS A 393 -9.25 26.22 11.51
C CYS A 393 -7.86 26.83 11.37
N SER A 394 -6.84 26.01 11.08
CA SER A 394 -5.44 26.43 10.98
C SER A 394 -4.86 26.30 9.57
N THR A 395 -5.64 26.57 8.53
CA THR A 395 -5.17 26.55 7.13
C THR A 395 -3.99 27.49 6.86
N HIS A 396 -3.78 28.51 7.71
CA HIS A 396 -2.61 29.39 7.66
C HIS A 396 -1.28 28.68 8.04
N TYR A 397 -1.34 27.53 8.71
CA TYR A 397 -0.18 26.73 9.12
C TYR A 397 0.50 25.98 7.97
N PHE A 398 -0.11 25.86 6.80
CA PHE A 398 0.50 25.21 5.64
C PHE A 398 0.24 26.01 4.36
N ASN A 399 1.14 25.91 3.38
CA ASN A 399 1.09 26.75 2.17
C ASN A 399 0.20 26.17 1.06
N ASN A 400 0.06 24.85 1.02
CA ASN A 400 -0.64 24.17 -0.06
C ASN A 400 -2.16 24.37 0.05
N LYS A 401 -2.72 25.20 -0.84
CA LYS A 401 -4.16 25.49 -0.88
C LYS A 401 -5.02 24.28 -1.27
N PHE A 402 -4.45 23.30 -1.98
CA PHE A 402 -5.17 22.07 -2.30
C PHE A 402 -5.35 21.19 -1.05
N LEU A 403 -4.37 21.17 -0.14
CA LEU A 403 -4.54 20.52 1.17
C LEU A 403 -5.66 21.18 1.99
N ALA A 404 -5.80 22.50 1.92
CA ALA A 404 -6.87 23.21 2.63
C ALA A 404 -8.27 22.95 2.04
N ALA A 405 -8.33 22.62 0.74
CA ALA A 405 -9.59 22.36 0.04
C ALA A 405 -10.06 20.91 0.13
N LYS A 406 -9.13 19.96 0.35
CA LYS A 406 -9.41 18.56 0.64
C LYS A 406 -9.99 18.45 2.06
#